data_AF-A0A969UCQ7-F1
#
_entry.id   AF-A0A969UCQ7-F1
#
_cell.length_a   1.000
_cell.length_b   1.000
_cell.length_c   1.000
_cell.angle_alpha   90.00
_cell.angle_beta   90.00
_cell.angle_gamma   90.00
#
_symmetry.space_group_name_H-M   'P 1'
#
loop_
_entity.id
_entity.type
_entity.pdbx_description
1 polymer ?
#
loop_
_entity_poly.entity_id
_entity_poly.type
_entity_poly.pdbx_seq_one_letter_code
_entity_poly.pdbx_strand_id
1 'polypeptide(L)'
;MIEIEADAERVDAALARIDQFQKTAARPEPWMQKRASTLASAGRLPQSRNAWQALIDHLEALPAAQRESHAMTLMAEHARAAIQVLASMPPAPASSNPFPA
;
A
#
# COMPACT_ATOMS: atom_id res chain seq x y z
N MET A 1 15.52 -0.10 -21.34
CA MET A 1 14.71 -1.25 -20.87
C MET A 1 15.16 -1.76 -19.50
N ILE A 2 16.34 -1.39 -18.97
CA ILE A 2 16.88 -1.94 -17.71
C ILE A 2 16.45 -1.16 -16.44
N GLU A 3 16.13 0.13 -16.55
CA GLU A 3 15.83 0.97 -15.37
C GLU A 3 14.50 0.62 -14.66
N ILE A 4 13.51 0.10 -15.38
CA ILE A 4 12.20 -0.28 -14.81
C ILE A 4 12.31 -1.61 -14.05
N GLU A 5 13.11 -2.55 -14.56
CA GLU A 5 13.31 -3.87 -13.94
C GLU A 5 14.06 -3.74 -12.61
N ALA A 6 15.04 -2.84 -12.53
CA ALA A 6 15.80 -2.59 -11.30
C ALA A 6 14.94 -1.97 -10.18
N ASP A 7 13.97 -1.12 -10.52
CA ASP A 7 13.08 -0.52 -9.52
C ASP A 7 12.03 -1.53 -9.05
N ALA A 8 11.46 -2.32 -9.97
CA ALA A 8 10.55 -3.41 -9.64
C ALA A 8 11.20 -4.46 -8.72
N GLU A 9 12.45 -4.87 -9.01
CA GLU A 9 13.18 -5.83 -8.17
C GLU A 9 13.40 -5.31 -6.74
N ARG A 10 13.71 -4.02 -6.58
CA ARG A 10 13.83 -3.40 -5.25
C ARG A 10 12.50 -3.34 -4.52
N VAL A 11 11.41 -3.07 -5.24
CA VAL A 11 10.06 -3.05 -4.67
C VAL A 11 9.68 -4.45 -4.19
N ASP A 12 9.86 -5.49 -5.00
CA ASP A 12 9.55 -6.87 -4.60
C ASP A 12 10.42 -7.31 -3.39
N ALA A 13 11.70 -6.95 -3.36
CA ALA A 13 12.56 -7.19 -2.20
C ALA A 13 12.09 -6.42 -0.94
N ALA A 14 11.59 -5.19 -1.09
CA ALA A 14 11.02 -4.42 0.01
C ALA A 14 9.72 -5.05 0.52
N LEU A 15 8.86 -5.51 -0.38
CA LEU A 15 7.61 -6.19 -0.04
C LEU A 15 7.85 -7.52 0.67
N ALA A 16 8.85 -8.29 0.25
CA ALA A 16 9.24 -9.52 0.94
C ALA A 16 9.66 -9.26 2.39
N ARG A 17 10.43 -8.19 2.62
CA ARG A 17 10.80 -7.77 3.99
C ARG A 17 9.58 -7.34 4.79
N ILE A 18 8.68 -6.54 4.21
CA ILE A 18 7.46 -6.09 4.88
C ILE A 18 6.57 -7.28 5.24
N ASP A 19 6.43 -8.28 4.37
CA ASP A 19 5.66 -9.51 4.62
C ASP A 19 6.26 -10.32 5.79
N GLN A 20 7.59 -10.41 5.85
CA GLN A 20 8.27 -11.04 6.97
C GLN A 20 8.03 -10.29 8.28
N PHE A 21 8.13 -8.96 8.27
CA PHE A 21 7.82 -8.15 9.45
C PHE A 21 6.35 -8.24 9.85
N GLN A 22 5.43 -8.32 8.88
CA GLN A 22 4.01 -8.50 9.15
C GLN A 22 3.73 -9.82 9.89
N LYS A 23 4.49 -10.89 9.60
CA LYS A 23 4.37 -12.20 10.28
C LYS A 23 4.98 -12.22 11.68
N THR A 24 6.01 -11.41 11.93
CA THR A 24 6.76 -11.44 13.19
C THR A 24 6.44 -10.29 14.14
N ALA A 25 5.79 -9.22 13.66
CA ALA A 25 5.51 -8.04 14.46
C ALA A 25 4.27 -8.24 15.36
N ALA A 26 4.34 -7.70 16.57
CA ALA A 26 3.22 -7.67 17.51
C ALA A 26 2.01 -6.85 17.01
N ARG A 27 2.22 -5.96 16.03
CA ARG A 27 1.21 -5.11 15.41
C ARG A 27 1.39 -5.11 13.89
N PRO A 28 0.64 -5.94 13.14
CA PRO A 28 0.76 -6.03 11.69
C PRO A 28 0.13 -4.83 10.96
N GLU A 29 -0.78 -4.08 11.59
CA GLU A 29 -1.51 -2.98 10.94
C GLU A 29 -0.59 -1.92 10.28
N PRO A 30 0.42 -1.35 10.96
CA PRO A 30 1.32 -0.37 10.34
C PRO A 30 2.15 -0.96 9.18
N TRP A 31 2.46 -2.25 9.22
CA TRP A 31 3.19 -2.93 8.14
C TRP A 31 2.31 -3.17 6.92
N MET A 32 1.05 -3.55 7.13
CA MET A 32 0.04 -3.65 6.07
C MET A 32 -0.18 -2.31 5.35
N GLN A 33 -0.30 -1.22 6.11
CA GLN A 33 -0.40 0.13 5.55
C GLN A 33 0.83 0.49 4.71
N LYS A 34 2.03 0.21 5.24
CA LYS A 34 3.29 0.48 4.54
C LYS A 34 3.40 -0.31 3.25
N ARG A 35 3.02 -1.60 3.26
CA ARG A 35 2.98 -2.47 2.07
C ARG A 35 2.12 -1.86 0.96
N ALA A 36 0.90 -1.44 1.32
CA ALA A 36 -0.06 -0.90 0.37
C ALA A 36 0.43 0.43 -0.25
N SER A 37 1.04 1.30 0.57
CA SER A 37 1.67 2.54 0.12
C SER A 37 2.86 2.28 -0.80
N THR A 38 3.76 1.35 -0.44
CA THR A 38 4.90 0.96 -1.31
C THR A 38 4.45 0.43 -2.66
N LEU A 39 3.37 -0.38 -2.70
CA LEU A 39 2.77 -0.85 -3.96
C LEU A 39 2.20 0.29 -4.80
N ALA A 40 1.60 1.31 -4.17
CA ALA A 40 1.09 2.48 -4.88
C ALA A 40 2.23 3.28 -5.52
N SER A 41 3.30 3.55 -4.75
CA SER A 41 4.49 4.26 -5.25
C SER A 41 5.19 3.52 -6.38
N ALA A 42 5.15 2.19 -6.38
CA ALA A 42 5.71 1.35 -7.44
C ALA A 42 4.82 1.28 -8.70
N GLY A 43 3.70 2.01 -8.77
CA GLY A 43 2.74 1.93 -9.87
C GLY A 43 1.96 0.62 -9.93
N ARG A 44 2.10 -0.23 -8.91
CA ARG A 44 1.41 -1.53 -8.77
C ARG A 44 0.00 -1.32 -8.20
N LEU A 45 -0.78 -0.43 -8.83
CA LEU A 45 -2.10 0.02 -8.40
C LEU A 45 -3.09 -1.11 -8.03
N PRO A 46 -3.28 -2.17 -8.84
CA PRO A 46 -4.22 -3.24 -8.48
C PRO A 46 -3.80 -4.02 -7.23
N GLN A 47 -2.48 -4.23 -7.04
CA GLN A 47 -1.97 -4.91 -5.85
C GLN A 47 -2.00 -3.99 -4.63
N SER A 48 -1.74 -2.69 -4.81
CA SER A 48 -1.90 -1.68 -3.76
C SER A 48 -3.33 -1.63 -3.25
N ARG A 49 -4.32 -1.57 -4.16
CA ARG A 49 -5.73 -1.60 -3.80
C ARG A 49 -6.10 -2.85 -3.01
N ASN A 50 -5.63 -4.02 -3.43
CA ASN A 50 -5.87 -5.26 -2.72
C ASN A 50 -5.26 -5.23 -1.30
N ALA A 51 -4.03 -4.73 -1.17
CA ALA A 51 -3.37 -4.59 0.13
C ALA A 51 -4.09 -3.59 1.06
N TRP A 52 -4.58 -2.47 0.54
CA TRP A 52 -5.42 -1.53 1.30
C TRP A 52 -6.73 -2.17 1.73
N GLN A 53 -7.36 -2.96 0.86
CA GLN A 53 -8.60 -3.67 1.19
C GLN A 53 -8.37 -4.72 2.28
N ALA A 54 -7.25 -5.45 2.21
CA ALA A 54 -6.87 -6.43 3.24
C ALA A 54 -6.61 -5.77 4.60
N LEU A 55 -6.05 -4.55 4.62
CA LEU A 55 -5.94 -3.77 5.86
C LEU A 55 -7.32 -3.43 6.44
N ILE A 56 -8.25 -2.94 5.61
CA ILE A 56 -9.61 -2.62 6.07
C ILE A 56 -10.29 -3.87 6.62
N ASP A 57 -10.22 -4.99 5.91
CA ASP A 57 -10.80 -6.27 6.35
C ASP A 57 -10.20 -6.74 7.68
N HIS A 58 -8.88 -6.62 7.83
CA HIS A 58 -8.21 -6.94 9.09
C HIS A 58 -8.69 -6.05 10.24
N LEU A 59 -8.82 -4.74 10.02
CA LEU A 59 -9.33 -3.79 11.01
C LEU A 59 -10.80 -4.07 11.36
N GLU A 60 -11.62 -4.45 10.37
CA GLU A 60 -13.02 -4.81 10.58
C GLU A 60 -13.15 -6.14 11.34
N ALA A 61 -12.21 -7.07 11.14
CA ALA A 61 -12.12 -8.33 11.88
C ALA A 61 -11.64 -8.18 13.33
N LEU A 62 -11.04 -7.04 13.72
CA LEU A 62 -10.62 -6.81 15.11
C LEU A 62 -11.82 -6.75 16.08
N PRO A 63 -11.64 -7.14 17.36
CA PRO A 63 -12.67 -6.98 18.39
C PRO A 63 -13.12 -5.52 18.51
N ALA A 64 -14.39 -5.28 18.88
CA ALA A 64 -14.95 -3.93 18.99
C ALA A 64 -14.07 -2.97 19.81
N ALA A 65 -13.55 -3.42 20.95
CA ALA A 65 -12.66 -2.64 21.81
C ALA A 65 -11.38 -2.13 21.10
N GLN A 66 -10.86 -2.87 20.12
CA GLN A 66 -9.72 -2.44 19.30
C GLN A 66 -10.19 -1.66 18.07
N ARG A 67 -11.25 -2.11 17.41
CA ARG A 67 -11.82 -1.45 16.23
C ARG A 67 -12.25 -0.01 16.50
N GLU A 68 -12.82 0.25 17.68
CA GLU A 68 -13.28 1.58 18.10
C GLU A 68 -12.14 2.49 18.59
N SER A 69 -10.90 1.98 18.62
CA SER A 69 -9.75 2.82 18.94
C SER A 69 -9.55 3.85 17.83
N HIS A 70 -9.36 5.12 18.22
CA HIS A 70 -9.16 6.24 17.30
C HIS A 70 -8.08 5.97 16.23
N ALA A 71 -7.00 5.29 16.61
CA ALA A 71 -5.93 4.89 15.70
C ALA A 71 -6.39 3.92 14.58
N MET A 72 -7.27 2.97 14.91
CA MET A 72 -7.81 2.01 13.94
C MET A 72 -8.81 2.67 13.00
N THR A 73 -9.66 3.56 13.52
CA THR A 73 -10.58 4.38 12.69
C THR A 73 -9.80 5.24 11.70
N LEU A 74 -8.78 5.97 12.16
CA LEU A 74 -7.92 6.77 11.29
C LEU A 74 -7.22 5.94 10.21
N MET A 75 -6.73 4.74 10.57
CA MET A 75 -6.13 3.81 9.60
C MET A 75 -7.14 3.34 8.55
N ALA A 76 -8.36 2.99 8.95
CA ALA A 76 -9.42 2.58 8.04
C ALA A 76 -9.85 3.73 7.11
N GLU A 77 -10.00 4.94 7.63
CA GLU A 77 -10.32 6.14 6.85
C GLU A 77 -9.24 6.45 5.82
N HIS A 78 -7.97 6.43 6.23
CA HIS A 78 -6.84 6.65 5.34
C HIS A 78 -6.77 5.56 4.25
N ALA A 79 -6.99 4.30 4.60
CA ALA A 79 -7.02 3.20 3.64
C ALA A 79 -8.14 3.38 2.58
N ARG A 80 -9.34 3.79 3.02
CA ARG A 80 -10.47 4.07 2.13
C ARG A 80 -10.17 5.24 1.21
N ALA A 81 -9.58 6.32 1.74
CA ALA A 81 -9.17 7.48 0.93
C ALA A 81 -8.11 7.09 -0.11
N ALA A 82 -7.11 6.29 0.28
CA ALA A 82 -6.08 5.80 -0.63
C ALA A 82 -6.68 4.96 -1.77
N ILE A 83 -7.62 4.05 -1.48
CA ILE A 83 -8.32 3.26 -2.52
C ILE A 83 -9.08 4.18 -3.49
N GLN A 84 -9.75 5.22 -3.00
CA GLN A 84 -10.48 6.15 -3.87
C GLN A 84 -9.54 6.96 -4.77
N VAL A 85 -8.39 7.41 -4.23
CA VAL A 85 -7.35 8.07 -5.01
C VAL A 85 -6.81 7.12 -6.07
N LEU A 86 -6.47 5.88 -5.72
CA LEU A 86 -5.98 4.87 -6.66
C LEU A 86 -7.03 4.50 -7.73
N ALA A 87 -8.32 4.55 -7.41
CA ALA A 87 -9.40 4.31 -8.35
C ALA A 87 -9.62 5.49 -9.32
N SER A 88 -9.37 6.72 -8.84
CA SER A 88 -9.46 7.94 -9.65
C SER A 88 -8.19 8.23 -10.44
N MET A 89 -7.06 7.64 -10.05
CA MET A 89 -5.78 7.80 -10.73
C MET A 89 -5.78 6.92 -11.99
N PRO A 90 -5.88 7.49 -13.21
CA PRO A 90 -5.63 6.69 -14.41
C PRO A 90 -4.23 6.08 -14.31
N PRO A 91 -3.98 4.88 -14.88
CA PRO A 91 -2.62 4.34 -14.93
C PRO A 91 -1.73 5.44 -15.51
N ALA A 92 -0.81 5.95 -14.70
CA ALA A 92 0.00 7.10 -15.08
C ALA A 92 0.59 6.84 -16.47
N PRO A 93 0.46 7.77 -17.44
CA PRO A 93 1.20 7.62 -18.68
C PRO A 93 2.68 7.56 -18.29
N ALA A 94 3.31 6.44 -18.64
CA ALA A 94 4.72 6.21 -18.46
C ALA A 94 5.49 7.47 -18.91
N SER A 95 6.33 7.99 -18.00
CA SER A 95 7.48 8.84 -18.28
C SER A 95 7.37 9.71 -19.55
N SER A 96 6.62 10.81 -19.49
CA SER A 96 6.84 11.90 -20.44
C SER A 96 7.71 12.93 -19.76
N ASN A 97 9.02 12.74 -19.87
CA ASN A 97 10.01 13.77 -19.59
C ASN A 97 10.36 14.45 -20.92
N PRO A 98 9.71 15.54 -21.34
CA PRO A 98 10.31 16.45 -22.29
C PRO A 98 11.13 17.45 -21.47
N PHE A 99 12.44 17.23 -21.39
CA PHE A 99 13.34 18.32 -21.04
C PHE A 99 13.46 19.21 -22.28
N PRO A 100 13.01 20.47 -22.28
CA PRO A 100 13.23 21.36 -23.40
C PRO A 100 14.63 21.99 -23.35
N ALA A 101 15.32 21.87 -24.49
CA ALA A 101 16.39 22.69 -25.09
C ALA A 101 17.43 23.38 -24.18
#